data_AF-A0A9P5RSP7-F1
#
_entry.id   AF-A0A9P5RSP7-F1
#
_cell.length_a   1.000
_cell.length_b   1.000
_cell.length_c   1.000
_cell.angle_alpha   90.00
_cell.angle_beta   90.00
_cell.angle_gamma   90.00
#
_symmetry.space_group_name_H-M   'P 1'
#
loop_
_entity.id
_entity.type
_entity.pdbx_description
1 polymer ?
#
loop_
_entity_poly.entity_id
_entity_poly.type
_entity_poly.pdbx_seq_one_letter_code
_entity_poly.pdbx_strand_id
1 'polypeptide(L)'
;MSRNVNNWHWVDKNCINWAKTYFETELSGVSAEANGSSVKTLAVTSVTGDVDVNQRKGKIITIFDVAITMTFEGTTADGTAVTGKIEIPEVAHDTDEDDYVFDVSVDADSTAKQPVRDLIRKSLAPLLRKKQSDLAADKIKGK
;
A
#
# COMPACT_ATOMS: atom_id res chain seq x y z
N MET A 1 -34.25 23.86 26.03
CA MET A 1 -33.32 22.96 25.32
C MET A 1 -33.38 23.25 23.83
N SER A 2 -32.45 24.04 23.27
CA SER A 2 -32.35 24.20 21.82
C SER A 2 -31.68 22.96 21.22
N ARG A 3 -32.39 22.30 20.29
CA ARG A 3 -31.83 21.28 19.40
C ARG A 3 -30.71 21.93 18.60
N ASN A 4 -29.60 21.24 18.51
CA ASN A 4 -28.46 21.56 17.65
C ASN A 4 -28.95 21.60 16.18
N VAL A 5 -29.29 22.81 15.69
CA VAL A 5 -29.71 23.07 14.31
C VAL A 5 -28.50 23.64 13.60
N ASN A 6 -28.09 22.98 12.51
CA ASN A 6 -26.96 23.29 11.61
C ASN A 6 -25.64 22.60 11.94
N ASN A 7 -25.50 21.37 11.44
CA ASN A 7 -24.22 20.66 11.29
C ASN A 7 -23.33 21.36 10.24
N TRP A 8 -22.87 22.58 10.53
CA TRP A 8 -21.96 23.42 9.72
C TRP A 8 -20.49 23.30 10.15
N HIS A 9 -20.18 22.36 11.04
CA HIS A 9 -18.79 22.04 11.36
C HIS A 9 -18.29 21.01 10.34
N TRP A 10 -17.35 21.45 9.50
CA TRP A 10 -16.44 20.53 8.83
C TRP A 10 -15.76 19.70 9.92
N VAL A 11 -15.99 18.39 9.91
CA VAL A 11 -15.23 17.45 10.74
C VAL A 11 -14.13 16.93 9.84
N ASP A 12 -13.01 17.64 9.86
CA ASP A 12 -11.77 17.19 9.27
C ASP A 12 -11.10 16.24 10.28
N LYS A 13 -10.82 15.02 9.85
CA LYS A 13 -10.09 14.03 10.64
C LYS A 13 -8.96 13.51 9.78
N ASN A 14 -7.75 13.87 10.18
CA ASN A 14 -6.56 13.18 9.71
C ASN A 14 -6.63 11.71 10.14
N CYS A 15 -6.65 10.83 9.14
CA CYS A 15 -6.79 9.39 9.27
C CYS A 15 -5.51 8.63 8.94
N ILE A 16 -4.33 9.27 8.95
CA ILE A 16 -3.05 8.64 8.59
C ILE A 16 -2.74 7.42 9.47
N ASN A 17 -3.11 7.45 10.76
CA ASN A 17 -2.90 6.32 11.66
C ASN A 17 -3.76 5.12 11.29
N TRP A 18 -5.00 5.35 10.83
CA TRP A 18 -5.85 4.29 10.32
C TRP A 18 -5.28 3.72 9.02
N ALA A 19 -4.85 4.59 8.11
CA ALA A 19 -4.24 4.17 6.84
C ALA A 19 -2.99 3.32 7.07
N LYS A 20 -2.12 3.69 8.03
CA LYS A 20 -0.97 2.88 8.45
C LYS A 20 -1.38 1.45 8.83
N THR A 21 -2.33 1.31 9.73
CA THR A 21 -2.81 -0.02 10.16
C THR A 21 -3.46 -0.81 9.02
N TYR A 22 -4.19 -0.12 8.14
CA TYR A 22 -4.79 -0.73 6.96
C TYR A 22 -3.73 -1.28 6.01
N PHE A 23 -2.76 -0.46 5.60
CA PHE A 23 -1.69 -0.88 4.69
C PHE A 23 -0.82 -1.97 5.30
N GLU A 24 -0.54 -1.90 6.60
CA GLU A 24 0.16 -2.96 7.30
C GLU A 24 -0.61 -4.29 7.23
N THR A 25 -1.95 -4.26 7.32
CA THR A 25 -2.77 -5.48 7.24
C THR A 25 -2.85 -6.03 5.82
N GLU A 26 -3.06 -5.15 4.83
CA GLU A 26 -3.34 -5.57 3.45
C GLU A 26 -2.08 -5.88 2.63
N LEU A 27 -0.98 -5.20 2.92
CA LEU A 27 0.27 -5.30 2.14
C LEU A 27 1.27 -6.24 2.78
N SER A 28 1.09 -6.65 4.04
CA SER A 28 1.98 -7.62 4.70
C SER A 28 1.58 -9.05 4.37
N GLY A 29 2.59 -9.90 4.14
CA GLY A 29 2.37 -11.33 3.87
C GLY A 29 1.90 -11.66 2.46
N VAL A 30 1.82 -10.67 1.56
CA VAL A 30 1.55 -10.89 0.14
C VAL A 30 2.76 -11.60 -0.47
N SER A 31 2.53 -12.74 -1.13
CA SER A 31 3.61 -13.55 -1.69
C SER A 31 3.37 -13.92 -3.15
N ALA A 32 4.47 -14.23 -3.83
CA ALA A 32 4.48 -14.77 -5.17
C ALA A 32 5.59 -15.81 -5.31
N GLU A 33 5.37 -16.83 -6.12
CA GLU A 33 6.33 -17.90 -6.40
C GLU A 33 6.32 -18.22 -7.89
N ALA A 34 7.50 -18.37 -8.49
CA ALA A 34 7.65 -18.86 -9.86
C ALA A 34 9.04 -19.44 -10.09
N ASN A 35 9.12 -20.51 -10.89
CA ASN A 35 10.39 -21.12 -11.32
C ASN A 35 11.35 -21.44 -10.15
N GLY A 36 10.83 -21.90 -9.01
CA GLY A 36 11.61 -22.20 -7.81
C GLY A 36 12.06 -20.98 -6.99
N SER A 37 11.78 -19.76 -7.44
CA SER A 37 12.00 -18.55 -6.66
C SER A 37 10.72 -18.12 -5.95
N SER A 38 10.86 -17.53 -4.77
CA SER A 38 9.76 -17.00 -3.96
C SER A 38 10.06 -15.58 -3.48
N VAL A 39 9.00 -14.82 -3.23
CA VAL A 39 9.06 -13.51 -2.60
C VAL A 39 7.83 -13.29 -1.73
N LYS A 40 8.01 -12.57 -0.62
CA LYS A 40 6.96 -12.24 0.34
C LYS A 40 7.21 -10.86 0.94
N THR A 41 6.18 -10.04 1.01
CA THR A 41 6.22 -8.78 1.76
C THR A 41 6.16 -9.05 3.27
N LEU A 42 6.94 -8.30 4.04
CA LEU A 42 7.08 -8.51 5.47
C LEU A 42 6.25 -7.51 6.28
N ALA A 43 6.71 -6.26 6.33
CA ALA A 43 6.08 -5.21 7.12
C ALA A 43 6.13 -3.89 6.36
N VAL A 44 5.08 -3.09 6.54
CA VAL A 44 5.08 -1.69 6.13
C VAL A 44 5.91 -0.90 7.14
N THR A 45 7.00 -0.32 6.66
CA THR A 45 7.97 0.41 7.50
C THR A 45 7.70 1.91 7.54
N SER A 46 7.03 2.46 6.52
CA SER A 46 6.67 3.86 6.44
C SER A 46 5.39 4.05 5.66
N VAL A 47 4.55 4.96 6.14
CA VAL A 47 3.45 5.57 5.38
C VAL A 47 3.48 7.06 5.72
N THR A 48 3.70 7.88 4.70
CA THR A 48 3.86 9.33 4.83
C THR A 48 2.98 10.03 3.81
N GLY A 49 2.46 11.20 4.16
CA GLY A 49 1.50 11.93 3.36
C GLY A 49 0.22 12.18 4.16
N ASP A 50 -0.86 12.46 3.44
CA ASP A 50 -2.10 12.96 4.00
C ASP A 50 -3.27 12.03 3.67
N VAL A 51 -4.15 11.85 4.66
CA VAL A 51 -5.36 11.05 4.54
C VAL A 51 -6.47 11.77 5.27
N ASP A 52 -7.37 12.39 4.51
CA ASP A 52 -8.44 13.21 5.03
C ASP A 52 -9.79 12.61 4.70
N VAL A 53 -10.61 12.47 5.74
CA VAL A 53 -11.97 11.95 5.62
C VAL A 53 -12.94 13.08 5.90
N ASN A 54 -13.74 13.40 4.90
CA ASN A 54 -14.69 14.50 4.92
C ASN A 54 -16.12 14.00 4.73
N GLN A 55 -17.07 14.50 5.54
CA GLN A 55 -18.48 14.21 5.35
C GLN A 55 -19.21 15.41 4.74
N ARG A 56 -19.66 15.28 3.49
CA ARG A 56 -20.39 16.33 2.77
C ARG A 56 -21.75 15.82 2.28
N LYS A 57 -22.84 16.47 2.69
CA LYS A 57 -24.22 16.11 2.30
C LYS A 57 -24.55 14.63 2.55
N GLY A 58 -24.08 14.07 3.66
CA GLY A 58 -24.28 12.65 4.02
C GLY A 58 -23.39 11.66 3.27
N LYS A 59 -22.52 12.13 2.37
CA LYS A 59 -21.51 11.29 1.69
C LYS A 59 -20.17 11.45 2.40
N ILE A 60 -19.49 10.32 2.61
CA ILE A 60 -18.10 10.29 3.04
C ILE A 60 -17.24 10.43 1.77
N ILE A 61 -16.29 11.35 1.80
CA ILE A 61 -15.29 11.59 0.77
C ILE A 61 -13.94 11.35 1.45
N THR A 62 -13.16 10.45 0.88
CA THR A 62 -11.78 10.21 1.30
C THR A 62 -10.88 10.86 0.27
N ILE A 63 -9.98 11.70 0.72
CA ILE A 63 -8.89 12.22 -0.09
C ILE A 63 -7.63 11.69 0.57
N PHE A 64 -6.80 11.01 -0.22
CA PHE A 64 -5.53 10.50 0.25
C PHE A 64 -4.48 10.73 -0.81
N ASP A 65 -3.27 10.96 -0.34
CA ASP A 65 -2.03 11.05 -1.11
C ASP A 65 -0.92 10.61 -0.16
N VAL A 66 -0.44 9.37 -0.35
CA VAL A 66 0.55 8.76 0.54
C VAL A 66 1.64 8.05 -0.22
N ALA A 67 2.87 8.16 0.28
CA ALA A 67 3.98 7.30 -0.07
C ALA A 67 4.09 6.15 0.93
N ILE A 68 4.35 4.94 0.44
CA ILE A 68 4.43 3.71 1.24
C ILE A 68 5.78 3.04 1.03
N THR A 69 6.42 2.62 2.12
CA THR A 69 7.64 1.81 2.06
C THR A 69 7.46 0.52 2.87
N MET A 70 7.73 -0.62 2.27
CA MET A 70 7.66 -1.93 2.92
C MET A 70 8.92 -2.75 2.68
N THR A 71 9.21 -3.68 3.58
CA THR A 71 10.29 -4.67 3.40
C THR A 71 9.78 -5.94 2.76
N PHE A 72 10.66 -6.66 2.07
CA PHE A 72 10.37 -7.98 1.54
C PHE A 72 11.52 -8.94 1.81
N GLU A 73 11.19 -10.22 1.81
CA GLU A 73 12.15 -11.33 1.76
C GLU A 73 11.81 -12.23 0.57
N GLY A 74 12.81 -12.92 0.04
CA GLY A 74 12.65 -13.86 -1.03
C GLY A 74 13.83 -14.81 -1.11
N THR A 75 13.65 -15.85 -1.91
CA THR A 75 14.65 -16.88 -2.13
C THR A 75 14.68 -17.22 -3.60
N THR A 76 15.85 -17.28 -4.21
CA THR A 76 16.03 -17.76 -5.59
C THR A 76 16.00 -19.29 -5.64
N ALA A 77 15.87 -19.85 -6.85
CA ALA A 77 15.81 -21.30 -7.04
C ALA A 77 17.06 -22.07 -6.54
N ASP A 78 18.21 -21.41 -6.44
CA ASP A 78 19.46 -21.97 -5.91
C ASP A 78 19.60 -21.80 -4.38
N GLY A 79 18.59 -21.25 -3.70
CA GLY A 79 18.57 -21.04 -2.25
C GLY A 79 19.17 -19.72 -1.78
N THR A 80 19.57 -18.81 -2.70
CA THR A 80 20.10 -17.49 -2.30
C THR A 80 19.01 -16.63 -1.69
N ALA A 81 19.22 -16.18 -0.46
CA ALA A 81 18.32 -15.25 0.22
C ALA A 81 18.42 -13.83 -0.36
N VAL A 82 17.27 -13.19 -0.52
CA VAL A 82 17.12 -11.84 -1.05
C VAL A 82 16.26 -11.03 -0.10
N THR A 83 16.76 -9.89 0.35
CA THR A 83 16.00 -8.94 1.15
C THR A 83 16.06 -7.57 0.49
N GLY A 84 15.12 -6.71 0.84
CA GLY A 84 15.13 -5.35 0.37
C GLY A 84 13.86 -4.60 0.72
N LYS A 85 13.61 -3.54 -0.04
CA LYS A 85 12.45 -2.66 0.13
C LYS A 85 11.71 -2.46 -1.18
N ILE A 86 10.41 -2.29 -1.06
CA ILE A 86 9.53 -1.82 -2.13
C ILE A 86 8.97 -0.48 -1.65
N GLU A 87 9.16 0.55 -2.48
CA GLU A 87 8.61 1.87 -2.29
C GLU A 87 7.54 2.13 -3.35
N ILE A 88 6.41 2.67 -2.91
CA ILE A 88 5.33 3.14 -3.76
C ILE A 88 5.27 4.65 -3.50
N PRO A 89 5.82 5.47 -4.41
CA PRO A 89 6.05 6.89 -4.12
C PRO A 89 4.75 7.69 -4.01
N GLU A 90 3.69 7.21 -4.66
CA GLU A 90 2.38 7.86 -4.66
C GLU A 90 1.26 6.82 -4.70
N VAL A 91 0.36 6.95 -3.73
CA VAL A 91 -0.94 6.28 -3.68
C VAL A 91 -1.96 7.36 -3.40
N ALA A 92 -2.67 7.80 -4.43
CA ALA A 92 -3.66 8.86 -4.32
C ALA A 92 -5.06 8.42 -4.71
N HIS A 93 -6.06 9.19 -4.26
CA HIS A 93 -7.48 8.94 -4.49
C HIS A 93 -7.92 8.97 -5.97
N ASP A 94 -7.10 9.56 -6.82
CA ASP A 94 -7.28 9.69 -8.27
C ASP A 94 -6.21 8.94 -9.08
N THR A 95 -5.31 8.19 -8.42
CA THR A 95 -4.38 7.29 -9.09
C THR A 95 -5.14 6.10 -9.67
N ASP A 96 -5.07 5.92 -10.99
CA ASP A 96 -5.61 4.72 -11.64
C ASP A 96 -4.76 3.50 -11.30
N GLU A 97 -5.37 2.30 -11.35
CA GLU A 97 -4.69 1.04 -11.04
C GLU A 97 -3.40 0.87 -11.85
N ASP A 98 -3.39 1.34 -13.10
CA ASP A 98 -2.23 1.18 -13.98
C ASP A 98 -1.07 2.13 -13.71
N ASP A 99 -1.31 3.21 -12.97
CA ASP A 99 -0.36 4.30 -12.72
C ASP A 99 0.52 4.06 -11.49
N TYR A 100 0.20 3.08 -10.64
CA TYR A 100 1.03 2.75 -9.48
C TYR A 100 2.46 2.36 -9.89
N VAL A 101 3.44 3.08 -9.35
CA VAL A 101 4.87 2.82 -9.50
C VAL A 101 5.38 1.98 -8.32
N PHE A 102 6.24 1.00 -8.60
CA PHE A 102 6.86 0.14 -7.60
C PHE A 102 8.38 0.19 -7.74
N ASP A 103 9.03 0.91 -6.83
CA ASP A 103 10.47 1.06 -6.78
C ASP A 103 11.10 -0.01 -5.88
N VAL A 104 11.87 -0.91 -6.49
CA VAL A 104 12.43 -2.09 -5.81
C VAL A 104 13.91 -1.91 -5.54
N SER A 105 14.27 -1.81 -4.27
CA SER A 105 15.64 -1.79 -3.79
C SER A 105 16.03 -3.13 -3.16
N VAL A 106 17.15 -3.71 -3.56
CA VAL A 106 17.65 -4.99 -3.06
C VAL A 106 18.89 -4.76 -2.22
N ASP A 107 18.96 -5.35 -1.02
CA ASP A 107 20.13 -5.26 -0.17
C ASP A 107 21.27 -6.12 -0.73
N ALA A 108 22.51 -5.62 -0.69
CA ALA A 108 23.69 -6.28 -1.25
C ALA A 108 23.43 -6.82 -2.67
N ASP A 109 22.98 -5.91 -3.53
CA ASP A 109 22.47 -6.20 -4.86
C ASP A 109 23.50 -6.90 -5.76
N SER A 110 23.04 -7.90 -6.52
CA SER A 110 23.88 -8.66 -7.44
C SER A 110 23.02 -9.35 -8.50
N THR A 111 23.64 -9.72 -9.62
CA THR A 111 22.94 -10.43 -10.72
C THR A 111 22.29 -11.74 -10.27
N ALA A 112 22.83 -12.40 -9.25
CA ALA A 112 22.26 -13.63 -8.70
C ALA A 112 20.85 -13.42 -8.11
N LYS A 113 20.53 -12.20 -7.67
CA LYS A 113 19.24 -11.82 -7.06
C LYS A 113 18.20 -11.35 -8.09
N GLN A 114 18.58 -11.26 -9.37
CA GLN A 114 17.71 -10.81 -10.45
C GLN A 114 16.40 -11.62 -10.57
N PRO A 115 16.37 -12.96 -10.39
CA PRO A 115 15.12 -13.72 -10.48
C PRO A 115 14.04 -13.24 -9.52
N VAL A 116 14.41 -12.86 -8.29
CA VAL A 116 13.46 -12.32 -7.30
C VAL A 116 12.99 -10.92 -7.71
N ARG A 117 13.85 -10.06 -8.26
CA ARG A 117 13.43 -8.75 -8.79
C ARG A 117 12.43 -8.87 -9.92
N ASP A 118 12.67 -9.81 -10.83
CA ASP A 118 11.76 -10.07 -11.94
C ASP A 118 10.43 -10.63 -11.45
N LEU A 119 10.46 -11.51 -10.44
CA LEU A 119 9.27 -12.04 -9.78
C LEU A 119 8.45 -10.92 -9.09
N ILE A 120 9.12 -9.99 -8.41
CA ILE A 120 8.46 -8.82 -7.82
C ILE A 120 7.72 -8.04 -8.91
N ARG A 121 8.38 -7.69 -10.00
CA ARG A 121 7.78 -6.89 -11.08
C ARG A 121 6.63 -7.61 -11.80
N LYS A 122 6.79 -8.91 -12.08
CA LYS A 122 5.84 -9.67 -12.93
C LYS A 122 4.66 -10.25 -12.15
N SER A 123 4.81 -10.51 -10.86
CA SER A 123 3.82 -11.24 -10.08
C SER A 123 3.44 -10.54 -8.79
N LEU A 124 4.39 -10.03 -8.01
CA LEU A 124 4.06 -9.38 -6.74
C LEU A 124 3.43 -8.00 -6.92
N ALA A 125 4.01 -7.14 -7.76
CA ALA A 125 3.53 -5.78 -8.00
C ALA A 125 2.08 -5.75 -8.53
N PRO A 126 1.67 -6.60 -9.49
CA PRO A 126 0.26 -6.72 -9.88
C PRO A 126 -0.68 -7.10 -8.73
N LEU A 127 -0.25 -7.96 -7.81
CA LEU A 127 -1.05 -8.34 -6.63
C LEU A 127 -1.18 -7.16 -5.65
N LEU A 128 -0.07 -6.44 -5.40
CA LEU A 128 -0.07 -5.25 -4.55
C LEU A 128 -0.90 -4.12 -5.13
N ARG A 129 -0.86 -3.95 -6.46
CA ARG A 129 -1.65 -2.98 -7.22
C ARG A 129 -3.15 -3.23 -7.05
N LYS A 130 -3.59 -4.49 -7.23
CA LYS A 130 -4.99 -4.87 -6.99
C LYS A 130 -5.43 -4.56 -5.55
N LYS A 131 -4.61 -4.91 -4.57
CA LYS A 131 -4.86 -4.62 -3.13
C LYS A 131 -4.99 -3.12 -2.83
N GLN A 132 -4.24 -2.27 -3.52
CA GLN A 132 -4.33 -0.82 -3.38
C GLN A 132 -5.57 -0.25 -4.07
N SER A 133 -5.93 -0.74 -5.25
CA SER A 133 -7.18 -0.33 -5.92
C SER A 133 -8.43 -0.64 -5.07
N ASP A 134 -8.38 -1.74 -4.32
CA ASP A 134 -9.44 -2.11 -3.38
C ASP A 134 -9.57 -1.08 -2.23
N LEU A 135 -8.51 -0.36 -1.81
CA LEU A 135 -8.62 0.74 -0.83
C LEU A 135 -9.53 1.87 -1.35
N ALA A 136 -9.36 2.25 -2.63
CA ALA A 136 -10.18 3.29 -3.25
C ALA A 136 -11.66 2.89 -3.33
N ALA A 137 -11.93 1.59 -3.50
CA ALA A 137 -13.27 1.02 -3.55
C ALA A 137 -13.86 0.72 -2.16
N ASP A 138 -13.04 0.32 -1.20
CA ASP A 138 -13.46 -0.15 0.12
C ASP A 138 -13.57 1.00 1.12
N LYS A 139 -14.71 1.68 1.00
CA LYS A 139 -15.57 2.06 2.13
C LYS A 139 -14.83 2.39 3.44
N ILE A 140 -14.49 3.68 3.58
CA ILE A 140 -14.55 4.40 4.89
C ILE A 140 -16.01 4.49 5.42
N LYS A 141 -16.93 3.66 4.90
CA LYS A 141 -18.28 3.49 5.44
C LYS A 141 -18.20 2.54 6.63
N GLY A 142 -17.87 3.09 7.79
CA GLY A 142 -18.28 2.47 9.05
C GLY A 142 -17.24 2.48 10.15
N LYS A 143 -16.97 3.67 10.70
CA LYS A 143 -17.04 3.89 12.15
C LYS A 143 -17.62 5.27 12.43
#